data_AF-A0A5N5EMV6-F1
#
_entry.id   AF-A0A5N5EMV6-F1
#
_cell.length_a   1.000
_cell.length_b   1.000
_cell.length_c   1.000
_cell.angle_alpha   90.00
_cell.angle_beta   90.00
_cell.angle_gamma   90.00
#
_symmetry.space_group_name_H-M   'P 1'
#
loop_
_entity.id
_entity.type
_entity.pdbx_description
1 polymer ?
#
loop_
_entity_poly.entity_id
_entity_poly.type
_entity_poly.pdbx_seq_one_letter_code
_entity_poly.pdbx_strand_id
1 'polypeptide(L)'
;MSDRLRAIDWGDDGAAFRHAHSRALLMREYLRRAALWAQVCGAEESWPFFDIAERLDAAITTPPDVAAELEQLLQSLAPASLRTTCRGAVRWPALLAAHRGLPAELPAPYEPLLLMYERGGGYHLGEYLDLNGVMIPLGDMESNASAAPFVTLAPTTLDALDAEGEMMYFAKISDGHPRHSPRGIVRRRVEDNGRTHDEAFTRNLRWEPTEYLKLYDLGHNDIDHVRITEIEAAAFIEGLFRE
;
A
#
# COMPACT_ATOMS: atom_id res chain seq x y z
N MET A 1 -9.86 6.62 15.72
CA MET A 1 -8.86 5.57 15.43
C MET A 1 -9.31 4.22 15.96
N SER A 2 -9.63 4.08 17.25
CA SER A 2 -10.10 2.80 17.80
C SER A 2 -11.32 2.22 17.08
N ASP A 3 -12.30 3.04 16.71
CA ASP A 3 -13.46 2.57 15.92
C ASP A 3 -13.07 2.02 14.55
N ARG A 4 -12.06 2.63 13.90
CA ARG A 4 -11.52 2.16 12.63
C ARG A 4 -10.91 0.77 12.80
N LEU A 5 -10.12 0.55 13.86
CA LEU A 5 -9.50 -0.74 14.13
C LEU A 5 -10.51 -1.84 14.47
N ARG A 6 -11.65 -1.50 15.10
CA ARG A 6 -12.73 -2.45 15.38
C ARG A 6 -13.55 -2.83 14.16
N ALA A 7 -13.66 -1.92 13.20
CA ALA A 7 -14.42 -2.15 11.98
C ALA A 7 -13.71 -3.12 11.02
N ILE A 8 -12.42 -3.39 11.24
CA ILE A 8 -11.64 -4.33 10.45
C ILE A 8 -12.10 -5.75 10.72
N ASP A 9 -12.43 -6.47 9.66
CA ASP A 9 -12.53 -7.93 9.71
C ASP A 9 -11.12 -8.54 9.63
N TRP A 10 -10.57 -8.87 10.81
CA TRP A 10 -9.21 -9.37 10.95
C TRP A 10 -9.01 -10.79 10.39
N GLY A 11 -10.10 -11.52 10.08
CA GLY A 11 -10.07 -12.89 9.59
C GLY A 11 -10.56 -13.06 8.15
N ASP A 12 -10.78 -11.97 7.39
CA ASP A 12 -11.24 -12.03 6.01
C ASP A 12 -10.09 -12.34 5.04
N ASP A 13 -9.63 -13.59 5.06
CA ASP A 13 -8.61 -14.11 4.13
C ASP A 13 -9.07 -13.99 2.66
N GLY A 14 -10.38 -14.03 2.42
CA GLY A 14 -10.95 -13.84 1.08
C GLY A 14 -10.72 -12.41 0.57
N ALA A 15 -10.94 -11.40 1.40
CA ALA A 15 -10.58 -10.02 1.07
C ALA A 15 -9.08 -9.84 0.93
N ALA A 16 -8.28 -10.47 1.79
CA ALA A 16 -6.83 -10.39 1.70
C ALA A 16 -6.30 -10.87 0.34
N PHE A 17 -6.83 -12.00 -0.15
CA PHE A 17 -6.47 -12.53 -1.47
C PHE A 17 -6.94 -11.63 -2.62
N ARG A 18 -8.20 -11.14 -2.56
CA ARG A 18 -8.74 -10.23 -3.57
C ARG A 18 -7.98 -8.91 -3.65
N HIS A 19 -7.41 -8.45 -2.53
CA HIS A 19 -6.68 -7.19 -2.45
C HIS A 19 -5.16 -7.35 -2.38
N ALA A 20 -4.62 -8.48 -2.82
CA ALA A 20 -3.21 -8.83 -2.62
C ALA A 20 -2.25 -7.73 -3.13
N HIS A 21 -2.51 -7.15 -4.30
CA HIS A 21 -1.61 -6.19 -4.94
C HIS A 21 -1.61 -4.84 -4.23
N SER A 22 -2.79 -4.30 -3.92
CA SER A 22 -2.88 -3.07 -3.13
C SER A 22 -2.33 -3.26 -1.71
N ARG A 23 -2.56 -4.42 -1.06
CA ARG A 23 -1.97 -4.75 0.25
C ARG A 23 -0.45 -4.76 0.22
N ALA A 24 0.18 -5.31 -0.82
CA ALA A 24 1.63 -5.29 -0.99
C ALA A 24 2.17 -3.86 -1.12
N LEU A 25 1.53 -3.01 -1.95
CA LEU A 25 1.92 -1.61 -2.13
C LEU A 25 1.79 -0.81 -0.84
N LEU A 26 0.69 -1.00 -0.12
CA LEU A 26 0.43 -0.34 1.16
C LEU A 26 1.42 -0.77 2.26
N MET A 27 1.76 -2.06 2.35
CA MET A 27 2.78 -2.53 3.29
C MET A 27 4.16 -1.96 2.94
N ARG A 28 4.57 -1.99 1.66
CA ARG A 28 5.85 -1.39 1.22
C ARG A 28 5.92 0.09 1.53
N GLU A 29 4.82 0.82 1.34
CA GLU A 29 4.76 2.23 1.71
C GLU A 29 4.88 2.43 3.23
N TYR A 30 4.21 1.60 4.05
CA TYR A 30 4.41 1.64 5.49
C TYR A 30 5.87 1.39 5.87
N LEU A 31 6.51 0.35 5.31
CA LEU A 31 7.91 0.01 5.58
C LEU A 31 8.86 1.17 5.24
N ARG A 32 8.65 1.83 4.10
CA ARG A 32 9.37 3.04 3.69
C ARG A 32 9.16 4.17 4.68
N ARG A 33 7.92 4.48 5.04
CA ARG A 33 7.62 5.57 6.01
C ARG A 33 8.22 5.27 7.38
N ALA A 34 8.10 4.03 7.87
CA ALA A 34 8.69 3.59 9.13
C ALA A 34 10.22 3.67 9.11
N ALA A 35 10.87 3.39 7.97
CA ALA A 35 12.33 3.52 7.83
C ALA A 35 12.78 4.98 7.98
N LEU A 36 12.06 5.92 7.34
CA LEU A 36 12.33 7.36 7.47
C LEU A 36 12.16 7.84 8.92
N TRP A 37 11.10 7.38 9.59
CA TRP A 37 10.87 7.71 11.00
C TRP A 37 11.92 7.09 11.93
N ALA A 38 12.37 5.86 11.66
CA ALA A 38 13.39 5.19 12.46
C ALA A 38 14.70 5.98 12.49
N GLN A 39 15.12 6.54 11.34
CA GLN A 39 16.31 7.39 11.23
C GLN A 39 16.19 8.68 12.07
N VAL A 40 15.01 9.30 12.08
CA VAL A 40 14.79 10.55 12.83
C VAL A 40 14.73 10.32 14.34
N CYS A 41 14.17 9.21 14.79
CA CYS A 41 14.04 8.92 16.22
C CYS A 41 15.16 8.01 16.78
N GLY A 42 16.21 7.70 15.99
CA GLY A 42 17.30 6.81 16.41
C GLY A 42 16.78 5.44 16.85
N ALA A 43 15.87 4.86 16.07
CA ALA A 43 15.20 3.59 16.35
C ALA A 43 15.44 2.54 15.25
N GLU A 44 16.59 2.61 14.59
CA GLU A 44 16.97 1.74 13.47
C GLU A 44 16.89 0.25 13.85
N GLU A 45 17.30 -0.11 15.07
CA GLU A 45 17.23 -1.48 15.58
C GLU A 45 15.79 -1.98 15.86
N SER A 46 14.83 -1.06 15.94
CA SER A 46 13.41 -1.36 16.18
C SER A 46 12.57 -1.39 14.90
N TRP A 47 13.17 -1.00 13.76
CA TRP A 47 12.53 -1.15 12.46
C TRP A 47 12.27 -2.63 12.14
N PRO A 48 11.16 -3.02 11.49
CA PRO A 48 10.13 -2.18 10.85
C PRO A 48 8.88 -1.90 11.68
N PHE A 49 8.68 -2.62 12.79
CA PHE A 49 7.42 -2.62 13.54
C PHE A 49 7.63 -2.10 14.95
N PHE A 50 7.55 -0.79 15.11
CA PHE A 50 7.69 -0.12 16.39
C PHE A 50 6.65 0.99 16.56
N ASP A 51 6.46 1.40 17.80
CA ASP A 51 5.59 2.52 18.14
C ASP A 51 6.36 3.84 17.96
N ILE A 52 6.19 4.48 16.81
CA ILE A 52 6.87 5.74 16.47
C ILE A 52 6.45 6.85 17.45
N ALA A 53 5.18 6.85 17.89
CA ALA A 53 4.70 7.86 18.82
C ALA A 53 5.39 7.73 20.19
N GLU A 54 5.51 6.52 20.70
CA GLU A 54 6.24 6.23 21.94
C GLU A 54 7.73 6.55 21.86
N ARG A 55 8.37 6.32 20.70
CA ARG A 55 9.78 6.69 20.48
C ARG A 55 10.03 8.19 20.48
N LEU A 56 9.07 8.97 19.98
CA LEU A 56 9.18 10.42 19.93
C LEU A 56 8.82 11.07 21.28
N ASP A 57 7.84 10.52 21.98
CA ASP A 57 7.45 10.97 23.31
C ASP A 57 6.84 9.82 24.12
N ALA A 58 7.64 9.22 25.00
CA ALA A 58 7.19 8.13 25.86
C ALA A 58 6.16 8.58 26.93
N ALA A 59 6.02 9.89 27.18
CA ALA A 59 5.02 10.43 28.09
C ALA A 59 3.65 10.63 27.41
N ILE A 60 3.56 10.44 26.09
CA ILE A 60 2.29 10.57 25.39
C ILE A 60 1.32 9.48 25.84
N THR A 61 0.11 9.91 26.21
CA THR A 61 -0.94 9.00 26.67
C THR A 61 -2.20 9.22 25.85
N THR A 62 -2.95 8.13 25.67
CA THR A 62 -4.30 8.17 25.14
C THR A 62 -5.30 8.16 26.30
N PRO A 63 -6.55 8.63 26.09
CA PRO A 63 -7.59 8.52 27.10
C PRO A 63 -7.70 7.09 27.67
N PRO A 64 -7.91 6.90 29.00
CA PRO A 64 -7.89 5.57 29.62
C PRO A 64 -8.93 4.59 29.07
N ASP A 65 -10.10 5.08 28.70
CA ASP A 65 -11.17 4.34 28.02
C ASP A 65 -10.69 3.83 26.66
N VAL A 66 -10.12 4.71 25.83
CA VAL A 66 -9.54 4.38 24.52
C VAL A 66 -8.41 3.36 24.64
N ALA A 67 -7.57 3.49 25.68
CA ALA A 67 -6.47 2.56 25.94
C ALA A 67 -6.98 1.17 26.34
N ALA A 68 -7.91 1.08 27.29
CA ALA A 68 -8.47 -0.19 27.75
C ALA A 68 -9.20 -0.92 26.61
N GLU A 69 -9.96 -0.17 25.84
CA GLU A 69 -10.64 -0.63 24.64
C GLU A 69 -9.69 -1.19 23.57
N LEU A 70 -8.58 -0.49 23.31
CA LEU A 70 -7.55 -0.97 22.40
C LEU A 70 -6.95 -2.27 22.93
N GLU A 71 -6.54 -2.32 24.20
CA GLU A 71 -5.93 -3.53 24.77
C GLU A 71 -6.86 -4.74 24.70
N GLN A 72 -8.17 -4.56 24.89
CA GLN A 72 -9.15 -5.62 24.72
C GLN A 72 -9.18 -6.15 23.27
N LEU A 73 -9.16 -5.26 22.27
CA LEU A 73 -9.07 -5.65 20.87
C LEU A 73 -7.77 -6.41 20.57
N LEU A 74 -6.64 -5.92 21.08
CA LEU A 74 -5.32 -6.48 20.77
C LEU A 74 -5.09 -7.88 21.34
N GLN A 75 -5.85 -8.32 22.35
CA GLN A 75 -5.69 -9.65 22.96
C GLN A 75 -5.85 -10.81 21.98
N SER A 76 -6.70 -10.67 20.97
CA SER A 76 -6.94 -11.70 19.96
C SER A 76 -6.04 -11.57 18.73
N LEU A 77 -5.30 -10.48 18.60
CA LEU A 77 -4.52 -10.20 17.39
C LEU A 77 -3.09 -10.72 17.51
N ALA A 78 -2.62 -11.33 16.44
CA ALA A 78 -1.23 -11.71 16.23
C ALA A 78 -0.79 -11.20 14.85
N PRO A 79 0.52 -10.99 14.61
CA PRO A 79 1.66 -11.14 15.53
C PRO A 79 1.79 -9.98 16.53
N ALA A 80 2.78 -10.06 17.44
CA ALA A 80 3.07 -9.00 18.41
C ALA A 80 3.37 -7.65 17.75
N SER A 81 4.06 -7.67 16.61
CA SER A 81 4.37 -6.48 15.81
C SER A 81 3.11 -5.75 15.33
N LEU A 82 2.06 -6.47 14.93
CA LEU A 82 0.77 -5.89 14.56
C LEU A 82 0.13 -5.16 15.74
N ARG A 83 0.21 -5.73 16.95
CA ARG A 83 -0.27 -5.05 18.16
C ARG A 83 0.53 -3.77 18.44
N THR A 84 1.84 -3.80 18.24
CA THR A 84 2.72 -2.63 18.40
C THR A 84 2.34 -1.51 17.44
N THR A 85 2.15 -1.80 16.16
CA THR A 85 1.77 -0.78 15.17
C THR A 85 0.37 -0.23 15.41
N CYS A 86 -0.58 -1.05 15.88
CA CYS A 86 -1.90 -0.58 16.29
C CYS A 86 -1.83 0.41 17.47
N ARG A 87 -0.98 0.14 18.48
CA ARG A 87 -0.74 1.10 19.58
C ARG A 87 -0.18 2.42 19.07
N GLY A 88 0.84 2.34 18.21
CA GLY A 88 1.43 3.53 17.60
C GLY A 88 0.41 4.33 16.78
N ALA A 89 -0.43 3.67 15.99
CA ALA A 89 -1.47 4.32 15.20
C ALA A 89 -2.51 5.04 16.08
N VAL A 90 -2.88 4.47 17.23
CA VAL A 90 -3.81 5.10 18.19
C VAL A 90 -3.17 6.25 18.96
N ARG A 91 -1.89 6.15 19.31
CA ARG A 91 -1.14 7.24 19.97
C ARG A 91 -0.78 8.39 19.03
N TRP A 92 -0.64 8.12 17.74
CA TRP A 92 -0.17 9.10 16.75
C TRP A 92 -0.97 10.42 16.73
N PRO A 93 -2.33 10.44 16.73
CA PRO A 93 -3.07 11.69 16.80
C PRO A 93 -2.83 12.49 18.09
N ALA A 94 -2.62 11.81 19.22
CA ALA A 94 -2.29 12.47 20.49
C ALA A 94 -0.91 13.13 20.40
N LEU A 95 0.07 12.44 19.81
CA LEU A 95 1.40 13.00 19.53
C LEU A 95 1.30 14.26 18.66
N LEU A 96 0.54 14.23 17.55
CA LEU A 96 0.34 15.40 16.68
C LEU A 96 -0.30 16.59 17.41
N ALA A 97 -1.21 16.33 18.35
CA ALA A 97 -1.84 17.38 19.13
C ALA A 97 -0.88 18.02 20.15
N ALA A 98 0.03 17.22 20.73
CA ALA A 98 1.02 17.66 21.71
C ALA A 98 2.27 18.31 21.07
N HIS A 99 2.70 17.85 19.90
CA HIS A 99 3.96 18.23 19.26
C HIS A 99 3.75 18.89 17.91
N ARG A 100 3.78 20.23 17.89
CA ARG A 100 3.69 21.02 16.65
C ARG A 100 5.00 21.13 15.86
N GLY A 101 6.10 20.59 16.40
CA GLY A 101 7.45 20.70 15.83
C GLY A 101 7.97 19.42 15.15
N LEU A 102 7.11 18.42 14.92
CA LEU A 102 7.52 17.23 14.19
C LEU A 102 7.96 17.59 12.76
N PRO A 103 8.93 16.88 12.17
CA PRO A 103 9.42 17.18 10.82
C PRO A 103 8.28 17.18 9.80
N ALA A 104 7.95 18.36 9.26
CA ALA A 104 6.84 18.54 8.32
C ALA A 104 7.08 17.83 6.97
N GLU A 105 8.34 17.53 6.65
CA GLU A 105 8.72 16.84 5.41
C GLU A 105 8.47 15.32 5.48
N LEU A 106 8.32 14.75 6.69
CA LEU A 106 8.07 13.33 6.82
C LEU A 106 6.58 12.98 6.65
N PRO A 107 6.25 11.94 5.88
CA PRO A 107 4.88 11.50 5.71
C PRO A 107 4.33 10.85 7.01
N ALA A 108 3.03 11.02 7.26
CA ALA A 108 2.35 10.32 8.35
C ALA A 108 2.52 8.80 8.19
N PRO A 109 2.98 8.08 9.22
CA PRO A 109 3.48 6.71 9.05
C PRO A 109 2.38 5.66 8.88
N TYR A 110 1.27 5.79 9.61
CA TYR A 110 0.35 4.66 9.83
C TYR A 110 -0.76 4.51 8.79
N GLU A 111 -1.07 5.55 8.00
CA GLU A 111 -2.21 5.50 7.07
C GLU A 111 -2.15 4.34 6.06
N PRO A 112 -1.00 4.07 5.38
CA PRO A 112 -0.89 2.93 4.48
C PRO A 112 -1.15 1.59 5.18
N LEU A 113 -0.64 1.45 6.41
CA LEU A 113 -0.79 0.22 7.18
C LEU A 113 -2.23 -0.02 7.63
N LEU A 114 -2.94 1.04 8.03
CA LEU A 114 -4.35 0.97 8.38
C LEU A 114 -5.21 0.59 7.18
N LEU A 115 -4.96 1.21 6.02
CA LEU A 115 -5.63 0.84 4.77
C LEU A 115 -5.34 -0.60 4.37
N MET A 116 -4.13 -1.10 4.63
CA MET A 116 -3.81 -2.50 4.38
C MET A 116 -4.67 -3.41 5.26
N TYR A 117 -4.78 -3.11 6.56
CA TYR A 117 -5.62 -3.88 7.47
C TYR A 117 -7.11 -3.87 7.09
N GLU A 118 -7.64 -2.74 6.63
CA GLU A 118 -9.02 -2.63 6.15
C GLU A 118 -9.32 -3.49 4.92
N ARG A 119 -8.28 -3.98 4.24
CA ARG A 119 -8.37 -4.77 3.01
C ARG A 119 -8.17 -6.27 3.22
N GLY A 120 -8.42 -6.79 4.43
CA GLY A 120 -8.33 -8.22 4.72
C GLY A 120 -7.45 -8.56 5.92
N GLY A 121 -7.40 -7.67 6.92
CA GLY A 121 -6.76 -7.95 8.20
C GLY A 121 -5.23 -7.88 8.17
N GLY A 122 -4.63 -8.63 9.09
CA GLY A 122 -3.22 -8.51 9.47
C GLY A 122 -2.22 -9.11 8.48
N TYR A 123 -1.08 -9.52 9.01
CA TYR A 123 0.01 -10.16 8.28
C TYR A 123 0.73 -11.15 9.20
N HIS A 124 1.48 -12.08 8.62
CA HIS A 124 2.37 -12.97 9.35
C HIS A 124 3.83 -12.63 9.06
N LEU A 125 4.69 -12.80 10.07
CA LEU A 125 6.12 -12.54 9.97
C LEU A 125 6.89 -13.88 10.01
N GLY A 126 7.55 -14.21 8.92
CA GLY A 126 8.50 -15.32 8.81
C GLY A 126 9.77 -14.86 8.09
N GLU A 127 10.31 -15.68 7.20
CA GLU A 127 11.36 -15.25 6.26
C GLU A 127 10.88 -14.12 5.34
N TYR A 128 9.60 -14.17 4.98
CA TYR A 128 8.89 -13.14 4.24
C TYR A 128 7.77 -12.54 5.09
N LEU A 129 7.31 -11.35 4.72
CA LEU A 129 6.03 -10.82 5.19
C LEU A 129 4.92 -11.46 4.36
N ASP A 130 4.13 -12.31 4.99
CA ASP A 130 2.96 -12.91 4.37
C ASP A 130 1.75 -12.04 4.65
N LEU A 131 1.14 -11.52 3.58
CA LEU A 131 -0.03 -10.63 3.64
C LEU A 131 -1.33 -11.39 3.31
N ASN A 132 -1.35 -12.72 3.42
CA ASN A 132 -2.45 -13.63 3.13
C ASN A 132 -2.93 -13.49 1.67
N GLY A 133 -2.05 -13.85 0.73
CA GLY A 133 -2.30 -13.79 -0.72
C GLY A 133 -1.09 -13.32 -1.52
N VAL A 134 -0.18 -12.62 -0.86
CA VAL A 134 1.12 -12.21 -1.42
C VAL A 134 2.18 -12.24 -0.32
N MET A 135 3.35 -12.77 -0.66
CA MET A 135 4.54 -12.69 0.18
C MET A 135 5.46 -11.61 -0.36
N ILE A 136 5.91 -10.71 0.51
CA ILE A 136 6.91 -9.70 0.14
C ILE A 136 8.18 -9.85 0.98
N PRO A 137 9.36 -9.66 0.37
CA PRO A 137 10.59 -9.59 1.15
C PRO A 137 10.57 -8.34 2.03
N LEU A 138 11.05 -8.45 3.26
CA LEU A 138 11.16 -7.31 4.16
C LEU A 138 12.20 -6.30 3.66
N GLY A 139 13.33 -6.79 3.16
CA GLY A 139 14.47 -5.97 2.78
C GLY A 139 15.20 -5.39 4.00
N ASP A 140 16.09 -4.45 3.74
CA ASP A 140 16.79 -3.67 4.77
C ASP A 140 16.22 -2.25 4.87
N MET A 141 16.59 -1.53 5.93
CA MET A 141 16.07 -0.19 6.20
C MET A 141 16.48 0.84 5.13
N GLU A 142 17.70 0.76 4.60
CA GLU A 142 18.22 1.73 3.63
C GLU A 142 17.53 1.58 2.27
N SER A 143 17.35 0.34 1.81
CA SER A 143 16.59 0.05 0.59
C SER A 143 15.12 0.45 0.72
N ASN A 144 14.51 0.25 1.89
CA ASN A 144 13.14 0.72 2.14
C ASN A 144 13.06 2.25 2.17
N ALA A 145 13.97 2.95 2.87
CA ALA A 145 13.95 4.41 2.96
C ALA A 145 14.13 5.09 1.59
N SER A 146 14.90 4.48 0.69
CA SER A 146 15.17 4.97 -0.67
C SER A 146 14.16 4.51 -1.74
N ALA A 147 13.18 3.67 -1.36
CA ALA A 147 12.17 3.16 -2.30
C ALA A 147 11.30 4.29 -2.87
N ALA A 148 10.83 4.11 -4.11
CA ALA A 148 9.89 5.04 -4.73
C ALA A 148 8.60 5.13 -3.89
N PRO A 149 8.10 6.34 -3.59
CA PRO A 149 6.95 6.50 -2.71
C PRO A 149 5.65 6.09 -3.40
N PHE A 150 4.81 5.34 -2.69
CA PHE A 150 3.44 5.07 -3.11
C PHE A 150 2.48 6.01 -2.37
N VAL A 151 2.12 7.10 -3.04
CA VAL A 151 1.31 8.19 -2.45
C VAL A 151 -0.18 8.07 -2.74
N THR A 152 -0.57 7.08 -3.55
CA THR A 152 -1.93 6.88 -4.04
C THR A 152 -2.72 6.01 -3.07
N LEU A 153 -3.43 6.65 -2.14
CA LEU A 153 -4.16 5.97 -1.06
C LEU A 153 -5.70 5.99 -1.24
N ALA A 154 -6.21 6.52 -2.34
CA ALA A 154 -7.65 6.58 -2.58
C ALA A 154 -8.24 5.17 -2.78
N PRO A 155 -9.36 4.82 -2.13
CA PRO A 155 -9.98 3.50 -2.25
C PRO A 155 -10.23 3.09 -3.71
N THR A 156 -10.74 4.00 -4.54
CA THR A 156 -11.03 3.74 -5.96
C THR A 156 -9.80 3.33 -6.76
N THR A 157 -8.65 3.94 -6.47
CA THR A 157 -7.40 3.58 -7.15
C THR A 157 -6.84 2.27 -6.62
N LEU A 158 -6.90 2.03 -5.30
CA LEU A 158 -6.50 0.75 -4.70
C LEU A 158 -7.33 -0.41 -5.28
N ASP A 159 -8.64 -0.23 -5.39
CA ASP A 159 -9.55 -1.22 -5.98
C ASP A 159 -9.24 -1.45 -7.47
N ALA A 160 -8.84 -0.42 -8.21
CA ALA A 160 -8.43 -0.57 -9.59
C ALA A 160 -7.10 -1.34 -9.75
N LEU A 161 -6.22 -1.35 -8.75
CA LEU A 161 -4.95 -2.09 -8.82
C LEU A 161 -5.14 -3.59 -8.59
N ASP A 162 -6.23 -3.98 -7.96
CA ASP A 162 -6.47 -5.36 -7.60
C ASP A 162 -7.14 -6.17 -8.72
N ALA A 163 -6.66 -7.40 -8.88
CA ALA A 163 -7.22 -8.44 -9.73
C ALA A 163 -6.55 -9.78 -9.42
N GLU A 164 -7.17 -10.87 -9.87
CA GLU A 164 -6.56 -12.19 -9.82
C GLU A 164 -5.39 -12.31 -10.83
N GLY A 165 -4.36 -13.05 -10.42
CA GLY A 165 -3.17 -13.35 -11.21
C GLY A 165 -2.03 -12.35 -11.02
N GLU A 166 -0.92 -12.61 -11.72
CA GLU A 166 0.20 -11.68 -11.81
C GLU A 166 -0.12 -10.54 -12.77
N MET A 167 0.28 -9.31 -12.44
CA MET A 167 0.04 -8.15 -13.28
C MET A 167 1.31 -7.54 -13.87
N MET A 168 1.21 -7.18 -15.15
CA MET A 168 2.17 -6.35 -15.85
C MET A 168 1.46 -5.13 -16.40
N TYR A 169 2.00 -3.94 -16.12
CA TYR A 169 1.44 -2.67 -16.56
C TYR A 169 2.25 -2.04 -17.68
N PHE A 170 1.57 -1.38 -18.61
CA PHE A 170 2.18 -0.70 -19.75
C PHE A 170 1.52 0.65 -19.99
N ALA A 171 2.34 1.67 -20.24
CA ALA A 171 1.91 2.98 -20.67
C ALA A 171 1.90 3.04 -22.20
N LYS A 172 0.78 3.47 -22.81
CA LYS A 172 0.69 3.80 -24.22
C LYS A 172 1.31 5.17 -24.46
N ILE A 173 2.37 5.21 -25.27
CA ILE A 173 3.16 6.40 -25.54
C ILE A 173 3.09 6.80 -27.01
N SER A 174 3.23 8.09 -27.27
CA SER A 174 3.36 8.65 -28.62
C SER A 174 4.00 10.03 -28.54
N ASP A 175 4.22 10.66 -29.69
CA ASP A 175 4.48 12.10 -29.74
C ASP A 175 3.36 12.85 -28.99
N GLY A 176 3.76 13.71 -28.05
CA GLY A 176 2.86 14.44 -27.14
C GLY A 176 2.35 13.66 -25.91
N HIS A 177 2.61 12.35 -25.81
CA HIS A 177 2.17 11.51 -24.67
C HIS A 177 3.34 10.64 -24.16
N PRO A 178 4.30 11.23 -23.43
CA PRO A 178 5.46 10.52 -22.89
C PRO A 178 5.09 9.60 -21.71
N ARG A 179 6.04 8.76 -21.25
CA ARG A 179 5.83 7.82 -20.12
C ARG A 179 5.21 8.45 -18.86
N HIS A 180 5.60 9.68 -18.51
CA HIS A 180 5.11 10.38 -17.32
C HIS A 180 3.74 11.07 -17.52
N SER A 181 3.23 11.11 -18.75
CA SER A 181 1.90 11.60 -19.10
C SER A 181 1.38 10.80 -20.31
N PRO A 182 1.12 9.49 -20.11
CA PRO A 182 0.81 8.59 -21.22
C PRO A 182 -0.62 8.80 -21.71
N ARG A 183 -0.91 8.35 -22.93
CA ARG A 183 -2.24 8.46 -23.54
C ARG A 183 -3.28 7.58 -22.84
N GLY A 184 -2.81 6.55 -22.16
CA GLY A 184 -3.61 5.55 -21.45
C GLY A 184 -2.70 4.43 -20.96
N ILE A 185 -3.24 3.58 -20.10
CA ILE A 185 -2.52 2.39 -19.62
C ILE A 185 -3.26 1.12 -19.99
N VAL A 186 -2.50 0.05 -20.17
CA VAL A 186 -3.00 -1.32 -20.31
C VAL A 186 -2.31 -2.20 -19.29
N ARG A 187 -2.97 -3.28 -18.87
CA ARG A 187 -2.36 -4.33 -18.07
C ARG A 187 -2.56 -5.68 -18.72
N ARG A 188 -1.60 -6.57 -18.52
CA ARG A 188 -1.71 -8.00 -18.79
C ARG A 188 -1.79 -8.73 -17.45
N ARG A 189 -2.86 -9.49 -17.25
CA ARG A 189 -3.01 -10.41 -16.12
C ARG A 189 -2.65 -11.82 -16.56
N VAL A 190 -1.92 -12.55 -15.73
CA VAL A 190 -1.57 -13.95 -15.95
C VAL A 190 -2.14 -14.76 -14.79
N GLU A 191 -3.13 -15.59 -15.07
CA GLU A 191 -3.73 -16.50 -14.09
C GLU A 191 -2.82 -17.71 -13.83
N ASP A 192 -3.03 -18.42 -12.71
CA ASP A 192 -2.24 -19.60 -12.32
C ASP A 192 -2.23 -20.72 -13.37
N ASN A 193 -3.29 -20.80 -14.18
CA ASN A 193 -3.41 -21.76 -15.30
C ASN A 193 -2.64 -21.32 -16.57
N GLY A 194 -1.93 -20.18 -16.53
CA GLY A 194 -1.20 -19.59 -17.64
C GLY A 194 -2.07 -18.78 -18.62
N ARG A 195 -3.37 -18.65 -18.38
CA ARG A 195 -4.28 -17.85 -19.20
C ARG A 195 -3.96 -16.37 -19.02
N THR A 196 -3.89 -15.66 -20.15
CA THR A 196 -3.57 -14.25 -20.19
C THR A 196 -4.79 -13.41 -20.54
N HIS A 197 -4.94 -12.27 -19.85
CA HIS A 197 -5.99 -11.30 -20.07
C HIS A 197 -5.40 -9.91 -20.23
N ASP A 198 -5.60 -9.31 -21.39
CA ASP A 198 -5.18 -7.94 -21.65
C ASP A 198 -6.37 -7.01 -21.40
N GLU A 199 -6.14 -5.96 -20.61
CA GLU A 199 -7.16 -5.00 -20.20
C GLU A 199 -6.64 -3.57 -20.41
N ALA A 200 -7.50 -2.65 -20.84
CA ALA A 200 -7.21 -1.22 -20.91
C ALA A 200 -7.98 -0.48 -19.83
N PHE A 201 -7.33 0.49 -19.16
CA PHE A 201 -8.05 1.38 -18.24
C PHE A 201 -8.73 2.46 -19.07
N THR A 202 -10.05 2.46 -19.09
CA THR A 202 -10.83 3.30 -20.00
C THR A 202 -11.30 4.59 -19.32
N ARG A 203 -11.89 5.50 -20.11
CA ARG A 203 -12.54 6.73 -19.62
C ARG A 203 -13.74 6.47 -18.71
N ASN A 204 -14.24 5.23 -18.67
CA ASN A 204 -15.27 4.81 -17.72
C ASN A 204 -14.70 4.50 -16.32
N LEU A 205 -13.40 4.80 -16.09
CA LEU A 205 -12.70 4.61 -14.82
C LEU A 205 -12.71 3.15 -14.35
N ARG A 206 -12.55 2.22 -15.31
CA ARG A 206 -12.48 0.78 -15.07
C ARG A 206 -11.61 0.08 -16.11
N TRP A 207 -11.14 -1.10 -15.75
CA TRP A 207 -10.48 -2.03 -16.67
C TRP A 207 -11.50 -2.71 -17.57
N GLU A 208 -11.27 -2.66 -18.88
CA GLU A 208 -12.08 -3.37 -19.89
C GLU A 208 -11.18 -4.25 -20.77
N PRO A 209 -11.65 -5.42 -21.23
CA PRO A 209 -10.89 -6.28 -22.12
C PRO A 209 -10.38 -5.55 -23.36
N THR A 210 -9.16 -5.85 -23.78
CA THR A 210 -8.55 -5.26 -24.98
C THR A 210 -7.69 -6.28 -25.71
N GLU A 211 -7.66 -6.20 -27.04
CA GLU A 211 -6.73 -6.98 -27.86
C GLU A 211 -5.42 -6.22 -28.14
N TYR A 212 -5.22 -5.05 -27.53
CA TYR A 212 -4.11 -4.14 -27.87
C TYR A 212 -2.73 -4.80 -27.83
N LEU A 213 -2.34 -5.44 -26.72
CA LEU A 213 -1.00 -6.02 -26.59
C LEU A 213 -0.81 -7.19 -27.56
N LYS A 214 -1.82 -8.03 -27.72
CA LYS A 214 -1.80 -9.13 -28.70
C LYS A 214 -1.68 -8.62 -30.15
N LEU A 215 -2.39 -7.56 -30.53
CA LEU A 215 -2.27 -6.96 -31.86
C LEU A 215 -0.89 -6.33 -32.06
N TYR A 216 -0.34 -5.69 -31.03
CA TYR A 216 1.02 -5.16 -31.05
C TYR A 216 2.06 -6.29 -31.24
N ASP A 217 1.90 -7.43 -30.56
CA ASP A 217 2.75 -8.61 -30.75
C ASP A 217 2.68 -9.16 -32.20
N LEU A 218 1.58 -8.89 -32.92
CA LEU A 218 1.39 -9.23 -34.34
C LEU A 218 1.89 -8.14 -35.32
N GLY A 219 2.48 -7.05 -34.81
CA GLY A 219 3.05 -5.97 -35.61
C GLY A 219 2.12 -4.79 -35.88
N HIS A 220 0.93 -4.74 -35.25
CA HIS A 220 0.04 -3.58 -35.32
C HIS A 220 0.47 -2.49 -34.31
N ASN A 221 1.56 -1.80 -34.63
CA ASN A 221 2.29 -0.93 -33.70
C ASN A 221 1.99 0.56 -33.96
N ASP A 222 0.74 0.90 -34.27
CA ASP A 222 0.34 2.30 -34.54
C ASP A 222 0.52 3.22 -33.32
N ILE A 223 0.55 2.65 -32.12
CA ILE A 223 0.83 3.31 -30.85
C ILE A 223 1.85 2.44 -30.11
N ASP A 224 2.95 3.04 -29.66
CA ASP A 224 3.97 2.34 -28.89
C ASP A 224 3.56 2.20 -27.42
N HIS A 225 4.19 1.26 -26.72
CA HIS A 225 4.06 1.17 -25.28
C HIS A 225 5.38 0.86 -24.58
N VAL A 226 5.45 1.22 -23.30
CA VAL A 226 6.57 0.87 -22.42
C VAL A 226 6.04 0.24 -21.14
N ARG A 227 6.76 -0.74 -20.61
CA ARG A 227 6.45 -1.31 -19.30
C ARG A 227 6.63 -0.25 -18.21
N ILE A 228 5.65 -0.17 -17.31
CA ILE A 228 5.65 0.72 -16.14
C ILE A 228 5.49 -0.09 -14.86
N THR A 229 5.82 0.53 -13.73
CA THR A 229 5.61 -0.06 -12.42
C THR A 229 4.15 0.07 -11.98
N GLU A 230 3.74 -0.70 -10.97
CA GLU A 230 2.44 -0.55 -10.31
C GLU A 230 2.24 0.85 -9.71
N ILE A 231 3.31 1.45 -9.17
CA ILE A 231 3.27 2.81 -8.62
C ILE A 231 2.97 3.83 -9.72
N GLU A 232 3.60 3.70 -10.89
CA GLU A 232 3.32 4.57 -12.05
C GLU A 232 1.89 4.36 -12.58
N ALA A 233 1.41 3.11 -12.63
CA ALA A 233 0.03 2.82 -13.01
C ALA A 233 -0.97 3.43 -12.03
N ALA A 234 -0.72 3.32 -10.72
CA ALA A 234 -1.54 3.91 -9.68
C ALA A 234 -1.57 5.44 -9.78
N ALA A 235 -0.43 6.09 -10.01
CA ALA A 235 -0.35 7.53 -10.20
C ALA A 235 -1.17 8.00 -11.40
N PHE A 236 -1.14 7.24 -12.51
CA PHE A 236 -1.97 7.53 -13.68
C PHE A 236 -3.47 7.40 -13.37
N ILE A 237 -3.89 6.29 -12.76
CA ILE A 237 -5.31 6.04 -12.42
C ILE A 237 -5.83 7.12 -11.46
N GLU A 238 -5.07 7.45 -10.43
CA GLU A 238 -5.40 8.49 -9.45
C GLU A 238 -5.59 9.86 -10.11
N GLY A 239 -4.75 10.19 -11.10
CA GLY A 239 -4.86 11.44 -11.85
C GLY A 239 -6.22 11.57 -12.54
N LEU A 240 -6.77 10.47 -13.06
CA LEU A 240 -8.07 10.46 -13.75
C LEU A 240 -9.27 10.67 -12.81
N PHE A 241 -9.12 10.39 -11.51
CA PHE A 241 -10.18 10.63 -10.51
C PHE A 241 -10.19 12.08 -9.99
N ARG A 242 -9.17 12.88 -10.32
CA ARG A 242 -9.02 14.27 -9.86
C ARG A 242 -9.45 15.31 -10.90
N GLU A 243 -9.73 14.88 -12.13
CA GLU A 243 -10.24 15.69 -13.24
C GLU A 243 -11.78 15.76 -13.23
#